data_AF-A0A2V3WH06-F1
#
_entry.id   AF-A0A2V3WH06-F1
#
_cell.length_a   1.000
_cell.length_b   1.000
_cell.length_c   1.000
_cell.angle_alpha   90.00
_cell.angle_beta   90.00
_cell.angle_gamma   90.00
#
_symmetry.space_group_name_H-M   'P 1'
#
loop_
_entity.id
_entity.type
_entity.pdbx_description
1 polymer ?
#
loop_
_entity_poly.entity_id
_entity_poly.type
_entity_poly.pdbx_seq_one_letter_code
_entity_poly.pdbx_strand_id
1 'polypeptide(L)'
;MKKHFLIIIVVILTLVGCGTTPATSNEQEVTSNREDIKTYNENVERNDQERNTEDNENVITNDALERDETQRIEDDAQQENPDRLDVKPMQVHFIDVGQGDATLIKSGTHTILFDAGNWNNRDAIDYIHNLGITQLDLVIASHPDADHIGQLPLIFNELVVDEVWMNGVESTSRTFERTIELILEKDINYHEPNVGEEALLGDMTIQIVAPVNRKNDANEDSLAIKLSHGAINVLLTGDAGVASEQAMIEHFDVESEFLQLGHHGSNTSTSLAFLQAVQPEVVVISVGANNSYGHPHPDVLHRLGEVGTDVYLTSKHGTVVFSSTGESYQLVSVDNKASTEVNSGEIKQEEVTENQPAKQISPSDDAGKANEVGADCIDINQAPLTALTAIKHIGEVRAEALVNLRPFQSVDELTRISGIGPSRLKDIKAENKACVR
;
A
#
# COMPACT_ATOMS: atom_id res chain seq x y z
N MET A 1 38.59 33.81 -26.11
CA MET A 1 38.56 33.50 -27.56
C MET A 1 37.17 33.00 -27.89
N LYS A 2 36.41 33.80 -28.66
CA LYS A 2 35.04 33.50 -29.08
C LYS A 2 35.07 32.37 -30.12
N LYS A 3 34.21 31.36 -29.99
CA LYS A 3 33.89 30.45 -31.10
C LYS A 3 32.38 30.42 -31.30
N HIS A 4 32.02 30.49 -32.57
CA HIS A 4 30.77 31.00 -33.09
C HIS A 4 29.62 29.99 -33.07
N PHE A 5 28.45 30.56 -32.82
CA PHE A 5 27.10 30.10 -33.13
C PHE A 5 26.99 29.63 -34.59
N LEU A 6 26.33 28.48 -34.83
CA LEU A 6 25.73 28.17 -36.13
C LEU A 6 24.26 27.78 -35.91
N ILE A 7 23.38 28.77 -36.07
CA ILE A 7 21.94 28.58 -36.25
C ILE A 7 21.72 28.13 -37.71
N ILE A 8 21.00 27.04 -37.93
CA ILE A 8 20.41 26.72 -39.22
C ILE A 8 18.94 27.15 -39.18
N ILE A 9 18.66 28.26 -39.86
CA ILE A 9 17.32 28.73 -40.23
C ILE A 9 16.96 28.06 -41.55
N VAL A 10 15.82 27.37 -41.61
CA VAL A 10 15.16 27.02 -42.87
C VAL A 10 13.76 27.63 -42.83
N VAL A 11 13.53 28.57 -43.74
CA VAL A 11 12.31 29.36 -43.88
C VAL A 11 11.81 29.25 -45.33
N ILE A 12 10.63 28.65 -45.47
CA ILE A 12 9.48 28.98 -46.34
C ILE A 12 9.61 28.78 -47.86
N LEU A 13 8.66 28.02 -48.44
CA LEU A 13 7.79 28.54 -49.50
C LEU A 13 6.41 27.86 -49.51
N THR A 14 5.38 28.70 -49.49
CA THR A 14 3.93 28.41 -49.53
C THR A 14 3.41 28.33 -50.96
N LEU A 15 2.32 27.58 -51.18
CA LEU A 15 1.33 27.87 -52.23
C LEU A 15 -0.09 27.66 -51.68
N VAL A 16 -0.97 28.54 -52.18
CA VAL A 16 -2.29 28.94 -51.67
C VAL A 16 -3.40 28.39 -52.57
N GLY A 17 -4.59 28.18 -51.99
CA GLY A 17 -5.89 28.18 -52.69
C GLY A 17 -7.03 27.97 -51.68
N CYS A 18 -7.65 28.99 -51.08
CA CYS A 18 -8.73 29.92 -51.53
C CYS A 18 -10.17 29.36 -51.58
N GLY A 19 -11.08 30.03 -50.86
CA GLY A 19 -12.56 29.97 -51.01
C GLY A 19 -13.32 30.16 -49.66
N THR A 20 -13.42 31.36 -49.07
CA THR A 20 -14.50 32.41 -49.17
C THR A 20 -15.89 31.95 -48.66
N THR A 21 -16.31 32.21 -47.41
CA THR A 21 -16.96 33.43 -46.79
C THR A 21 -18.49 33.59 -47.03
N PRO A 22 -19.26 34.40 -46.27
CA PRO A 22 -19.54 34.37 -44.82
C PRO A 22 -21.04 34.76 -44.48
N ALA A 23 -21.28 35.14 -43.20
CA ALA A 23 -22.38 35.97 -42.65
C ALA A 23 -23.59 35.19 -42.06
N THR A 24 -24.26 35.58 -40.96
CA THR A 24 -24.47 36.88 -40.28
C THR A 24 -24.88 36.69 -38.79
N SER A 25 -24.70 37.76 -38.02
CA SER A 25 -25.18 38.09 -36.66
C SER A 25 -26.68 37.88 -36.35
N ASN A 26 -27.04 37.61 -35.09
CA ASN A 26 -27.85 38.52 -34.25
C ASN A 26 -28.07 38.01 -32.81
N GLU A 27 -27.97 38.94 -31.86
CA GLU A 27 -28.59 38.86 -30.53
C GLU A 27 -30.12 38.92 -30.64
N GLN A 28 -30.84 38.18 -29.79
CA GLN A 28 -32.03 38.71 -29.09
C GLN A 28 -32.51 37.79 -27.96
N GLU A 29 -32.59 38.39 -26.78
CA GLU A 29 -33.40 38.02 -25.62
C GLU A 29 -34.90 37.94 -26.00
N VAL A 30 -35.68 37.05 -25.37
CA VAL A 30 -37.05 37.29 -24.82
C VAL A 30 -37.71 35.97 -24.38
N THR A 31 -38.37 36.09 -23.24
CA THR A 31 -39.15 35.16 -22.40
C THR A 31 -40.43 34.59 -23.05
N SER A 32 -40.95 33.46 -22.53
CA SER A 32 -42.40 33.24 -22.28
C SER A 32 -42.76 31.79 -21.83
N ASN A 33 -43.06 31.65 -20.54
CA ASN A 33 -44.22 30.99 -19.90
C ASN A 33 -45.03 29.82 -20.53
N ARG A 34 -45.36 28.90 -19.59
CA ARG A 34 -46.59 28.10 -19.35
C ARG A 34 -46.92 26.95 -20.31
N GLU A 35 -46.92 25.69 -19.83
CA GLU A 35 -47.94 25.00 -18.99
C GLU A 35 -49.29 24.77 -19.70
N ASP A 36 -49.75 23.50 -19.56
CA ASP A 36 -51.06 22.88 -19.84
C ASP A 36 -50.88 21.71 -20.83
N ILE A 37 -51.31 20.45 -20.63
CA ILE A 37 -52.61 19.88 -20.17
C ILE A 37 -52.34 18.39 -19.76
N LYS A 38 -52.51 17.97 -18.50
CA LYS A 38 -53.68 17.30 -17.84
C LYS A 38 -54.23 15.97 -18.40
N THR A 39 -53.86 14.85 -17.73
CA THR A 39 -54.66 14.00 -16.80
C THR A 39 -56.06 13.43 -17.17
N TYR A 40 -56.16 12.09 -16.96
CA TYR A 40 -57.27 11.20 -16.50
C TYR A 40 -58.40 10.70 -17.42
N ASN A 41 -58.76 9.41 -17.25
CA ASN A 41 -60.07 9.02 -16.71
C ASN A 41 -60.14 7.56 -16.18
N GLU A 42 -60.82 7.43 -15.04
CA GLU A 42 -61.39 6.21 -14.43
C GLU A 42 -62.79 5.89 -14.99
N ASN A 43 -63.27 4.64 -14.78
CA ASN A 43 -64.57 4.23 -14.19
C ASN A 43 -65.02 2.85 -14.76
N VAL A 44 -65.19 1.76 -13.99
CA VAL A 44 -66.19 1.37 -12.95
C VAL A 44 -67.16 0.28 -13.49
N GLU A 45 -67.41 -0.72 -12.62
CA GLU A 45 -68.63 -1.53 -12.41
C GLU A 45 -68.71 -3.04 -12.73
N ARG A 46 -69.35 -3.73 -11.76
CA ARG A 46 -69.57 -5.16 -11.49
C ARG A 46 -70.69 -5.78 -12.35
N ASN A 47 -70.70 -7.11 -12.50
CA ASN A 47 -71.78 -7.97 -11.97
C ASN A 47 -71.54 -9.49 -12.12
N ASP A 48 -72.18 -10.19 -11.19
CA ASP A 48 -72.15 -11.61 -10.84
C ASP A 48 -72.56 -12.61 -11.93
N GLN A 49 -72.13 -13.88 -11.79
CA GLN A 49 -73.03 -15.04 -11.70
C GLN A 49 -72.33 -16.37 -11.36
N GLU A 50 -72.82 -17.02 -10.30
CA GLU A 50 -72.57 -18.41 -9.92
C GLU A 50 -73.27 -19.40 -10.88
N ARG A 51 -72.64 -20.56 -11.15
CA ARG A 51 -73.34 -21.86 -11.24
C ARG A 51 -72.40 -23.06 -11.07
N ASN A 52 -72.81 -23.95 -10.18
CA ASN A 52 -72.22 -25.24 -9.78
C ASN A 52 -72.23 -26.34 -10.88
N THR A 53 -71.50 -27.42 -10.52
CA THR A 53 -71.61 -28.87 -10.83
C THR A 53 -70.74 -29.41 -11.97
N GLU A 54 -69.71 -30.22 -11.65
CA GLU A 54 -69.79 -31.70 -11.61
C GLU A 54 -68.42 -32.34 -11.33
N ASP A 55 -68.46 -33.47 -10.63
CA ASP A 55 -67.35 -34.31 -10.21
C ASP A 55 -66.49 -34.80 -11.38
N ASN A 56 -65.16 -34.81 -11.20
CA ASN A 56 -64.33 -35.81 -11.83
C ASN A 56 -63.11 -36.11 -10.96
N GLU A 57 -63.14 -37.27 -10.30
CA GLU A 57 -61.98 -37.92 -9.71
C GLU A 57 -60.94 -38.15 -10.79
N ASN A 58 -59.83 -37.42 -10.74
CA ASN A 58 -58.61 -37.80 -11.44
C ASN A 58 -57.56 -38.16 -10.39
N VAL A 59 -57.29 -39.46 -10.31
CA VAL A 59 -56.16 -40.04 -9.62
C VAL A 59 -54.88 -39.46 -10.22
N ILE A 60 -54.29 -38.48 -9.55
CA ILE A 60 -52.94 -38.00 -9.86
C ILE A 60 -51.98 -38.98 -9.19
N THR A 61 -51.35 -39.83 -9.98
CA THR A 61 -50.21 -40.64 -9.56
C THR A 61 -49.05 -39.71 -9.21
N ASN A 62 -48.37 -39.99 -8.08
CA ASN A 62 -47.22 -39.25 -7.56
C ASN A 62 -46.07 -39.02 -8.57
N ASP A 63 -46.03 -39.76 -9.68
CA ASP A 63 -45.04 -39.60 -10.76
C ASP A 63 -45.14 -38.28 -11.55
N ALA A 64 -46.28 -37.57 -11.50
CA ALA A 64 -46.48 -36.34 -12.27
C ALA A 64 -46.02 -35.07 -11.54
N LEU A 65 -45.88 -35.12 -10.21
CA LEU A 65 -45.41 -33.99 -9.39
C LEU A 65 -43.87 -33.97 -9.28
N GLU A 66 -43.22 -35.14 -9.29
CA GLU A 66 -41.75 -35.21 -9.25
C GLU A 66 -41.08 -34.76 -10.57
N ARG A 67 -41.79 -34.85 -11.71
CA ARG A 67 -41.25 -34.35 -13.00
C ARG A 67 -41.34 -32.84 -13.15
N ASP A 68 -42.34 -32.18 -12.55
CA ASP A 68 -42.47 -30.71 -12.59
C ASP A 68 -41.48 -30.01 -11.65
N GLU A 69 -41.12 -30.63 -10.51
CA GLU A 69 -40.05 -30.13 -9.63
C GLU A 69 -38.66 -30.36 -10.22
N THR A 70 -38.40 -31.51 -10.86
CA THR A 70 -37.08 -31.78 -11.46
C THR A 70 -36.82 -30.89 -12.68
N GLN A 71 -37.84 -30.57 -13.49
CA GLN A 71 -37.69 -29.61 -14.60
C GLN A 71 -37.57 -28.16 -14.13
N ARG A 72 -38.22 -27.75 -13.03
CA ARG A 72 -38.01 -26.42 -12.46
C ARG A 72 -36.64 -26.25 -11.81
N ILE A 73 -36.07 -27.31 -11.23
CA ILE A 73 -34.71 -27.30 -10.66
C ILE A 73 -33.63 -27.28 -11.77
N GLU A 74 -33.90 -27.88 -12.93
CA GLU A 74 -33.00 -27.81 -14.09
C GLU A 74 -33.08 -26.48 -14.85
N ASP A 75 -34.27 -25.84 -14.92
CA ASP A 75 -34.44 -24.53 -15.55
C ASP A 75 -33.91 -23.35 -14.69
N ASP A 76 -33.95 -23.45 -13.34
CA ASP A 76 -33.32 -22.46 -12.45
C ASP A 76 -31.77 -22.58 -12.40
N ALA A 77 -31.22 -23.73 -12.79
CA ALA A 77 -29.76 -23.94 -12.84
C ALA A 77 -29.10 -23.40 -14.13
N GLN A 78 -29.87 -22.86 -15.07
CA GLN A 78 -29.38 -22.28 -16.33
C GLN A 78 -29.79 -20.81 -16.57
N GLN A 79 -30.34 -20.12 -15.57
CA GLN A 79 -30.38 -18.66 -15.61
C GLN A 79 -29.01 -18.10 -15.18
N GLU A 80 -28.04 -18.15 -16.10
CA GLU A 80 -26.88 -17.27 -16.02
C GLU A 80 -27.40 -15.83 -15.95
N ASN A 81 -27.31 -15.23 -14.77
CA ASN A 81 -27.60 -13.82 -14.57
C ASN A 81 -26.60 -13.02 -15.44
N PRO A 82 -27.05 -12.38 -16.54
CA PRO A 82 -26.15 -11.75 -17.50
C PRO A 82 -25.43 -10.50 -16.96
N ASP A 83 -25.72 -10.13 -15.70
CA ASP A 83 -25.14 -8.98 -14.99
C ASP A 83 -24.03 -9.37 -13.99
N ARG A 84 -23.71 -10.66 -13.83
CA ARG A 84 -22.48 -11.05 -13.12
C ARG A 84 -21.29 -10.80 -14.05
N LEU A 85 -20.64 -9.65 -13.88
CA LEU A 85 -19.28 -9.43 -14.39
C LEU A 85 -18.46 -10.69 -14.09
N ASP A 86 -17.87 -11.29 -15.12
CA ASP A 86 -17.02 -12.49 -15.02
C ASP A 86 -15.66 -12.10 -14.43
N VAL A 87 -15.70 -11.65 -13.16
CA VAL A 87 -14.55 -11.18 -12.38
C VAL A 87 -13.61 -12.36 -12.18
N LYS A 88 -12.39 -12.24 -12.71
CA LYS A 88 -11.39 -13.29 -12.58
C LYS A 88 -10.84 -13.32 -11.16
N PRO A 89 -10.64 -14.51 -10.56
CA PRO A 89 -10.04 -14.58 -9.24
C PRO A 89 -8.70 -13.84 -9.20
N MET A 90 -8.54 -12.98 -8.20
CA MET A 90 -7.29 -12.29 -7.91
C MET A 90 -6.51 -13.07 -6.86
N GLN A 91 -5.20 -13.23 -7.05
CA GLN A 91 -4.27 -13.73 -6.04
C GLN A 91 -3.33 -12.61 -5.60
N VAL A 92 -3.08 -12.53 -4.30
CA VAL A 92 -2.14 -11.58 -3.68
C VAL A 92 -1.10 -12.40 -2.93
N HIS A 93 0.15 -12.30 -3.37
CA HIS A 93 1.28 -13.04 -2.87
C HIS A 93 2.22 -12.08 -2.14
N PHE A 94 2.22 -12.12 -0.81
CA PHE A 94 3.18 -11.41 0.01
C PHE A 94 4.44 -12.28 0.14
N ILE A 95 5.43 -12.00 -0.71
CA ILE A 95 6.59 -12.87 -0.91
C ILE A 95 7.55 -12.72 0.26
N ASP A 96 8.02 -13.84 0.80
CA ASP A 96 9.09 -13.80 1.81
C ASP A 96 10.45 -13.54 1.16
N VAL A 97 10.81 -12.26 1.14
CA VAL A 97 12.10 -11.74 0.64
C VAL A 97 13.10 -11.43 1.76
N GLY A 98 12.86 -11.96 2.96
CA GLY A 98 13.61 -11.60 4.16
C GLY A 98 13.25 -10.21 4.66
N GLN A 99 14.25 -9.35 4.87
CA GLN A 99 14.01 -7.94 5.22
C GLN A 99 13.84 -7.12 3.95
N GLY A 100 12.61 -6.67 3.72
CA GLY A 100 12.16 -5.92 2.55
C GLY A 100 10.73 -6.28 2.17
N ASP A 101 10.22 -5.61 1.15
CA ASP A 101 8.87 -5.80 0.64
C ASP A 101 8.88 -6.31 -0.81
N ALA A 102 8.01 -7.29 -1.08
CA ALA A 102 7.65 -7.68 -2.44
C ALA A 102 6.27 -8.33 -2.43
N THR A 103 5.32 -7.71 -3.12
CA THR A 103 3.95 -8.21 -3.24
C THR A 103 3.59 -8.39 -4.71
N LEU A 104 3.32 -9.62 -5.11
CA LEU A 104 2.87 -9.96 -6.45
C LEU A 104 1.35 -10.11 -6.46
N ILE A 105 0.66 -9.35 -7.29
CA ILE A 105 -0.79 -9.45 -7.50
C ILE A 105 -1.05 -9.99 -8.90
N LYS A 106 -1.97 -10.94 -9.03
CA LYS A 106 -2.37 -11.52 -10.31
C LYS A 106 -3.88 -11.64 -10.41
N SER A 107 -4.48 -11.16 -11.49
CA SER A 107 -5.89 -11.45 -11.84
C SER A 107 -6.00 -11.73 -13.33
N GLY A 108 -6.56 -12.90 -13.68
CA GLY A 108 -6.61 -13.36 -15.06
C GLY A 108 -5.22 -13.44 -15.71
N THR A 109 -4.98 -12.64 -16.75
CA THR A 109 -3.69 -12.51 -17.44
C THR A 109 -2.83 -11.36 -16.91
N HIS A 110 -3.38 -10.50 -16.04
CA HIS A 110 -2.69 -9.31 -15.56
C HIS A 110 -1.89 -9.59 -14.29
N THR A 111 -0.69 -9.02 -14.22
CA THR A 111 0.27 -9.21 -13.15
C THR A 111 0.90 -7.89 -12.73
N ILE A 112 0.81 -7.58 -11.44
CA ILE A 112 1.42 -6.39 -10.81
C ILE A 112 2.48 -6.87 -9.82
N LEU A 113 3.63 -6.21 -9.80
CA LEU A 113 4.62 -6.37 -8.73
C LEU A 113 4.75 -5.05 -7.97
N PHE A 114 4.40 -5.04 -6.69
CA PHE A 114 4.62 -3.93 -5.78
C PHE A 114 5.88 -4.22 -4.93
N ASP A 115 6.94 -3.44 -5.14
CA ASP A 115 8.28 -3.66 -4.61
C ASP A 115 8.89 -5.05 -4.95
N ALA A 116 10.19 -5.21 -4.73
CA ALA A 116 11.00 -6.32 -5.22
C ALA A 116 12.08 -6.78 -4.23
N GLY A 117 11.96 -6.45 -2.95
CA GLY A 117 12.84 -6.93 -1.89
C GLY A 117 14.28 -6.42 -2.00
N ASN A 118 15.20 -7.12 -1.32
CA ASN A 118 16.56 -6.64 -1.09
C ASN A 118 17.54 -6.91 -2.25
N TRP A 119 18.47 -5.98 -2.49
CA TRP A 119 19.42 -5.98 -3.61
C TRP A 119 20.42 -7.14 -3.62
N ASN A 120 20.65 -7.76 -2.46
CA ASN A 120 21.61 -8.85 -2.28
C ASN A 120 20.97 -10.25 -2.34
N ASN A 121 19.69 -10.31 -2.72
CA ASN A 121 18.90 -11.54 -2.79
C ASN A 121 18.32 -11.75 -4.20
N ARG A 122 17.64 -12.89 -4.38
CA ARG A 122 16.95 -13.29 -5.62
C ARG A 122 15.57 -13.91 -5.37
N ASP A 123 15.09 -13.85 -4.14
CA ASP A 123 13.87 -14.54 -3.69
C ASP A 123 12.61 -14.06 -4.44
N ALA A 124 12.45 -12.76 -4.70
CA ALA A 124 11.31 -12.25 -5.48
C ALA A 124 11.33 -12.75 -6.93
N ILE A 125 12.46 -12.56 -7.64
CA ILE A 125 12.57 -12.98 -9.04
C ILE A 125 12.47 -14.52 -9.19
N ASP A 126 13.11 -15.28 -8.30
CA ASP A 126 13.06 -16.74 -8.34
C ASP A 126 11.64 -17.24 -8.02
N TYR A 127 10.91 -16.58 -7.11
CA TYR A 127 9.49 -16.87 -6.84
C TYR A 127 8.61 -16.65 -8.08
N ILE A 128 8.76 -15.50 -8.75
CA ILE A 128 7.99 -15.16 -9.96
C ILE A 128 8.26 -16.17 -11.08
N HIS A 129 9.53 -16.55 -11.31
CA HIS A 129 9.88 -17.61 -12.28
C HIS A 129 9.27 -18.97 -11.93
N ASN A 130 9.24 -19.34 -10.65
CA ASN A 130 8.64 -20.60 -10.21
C ASN A 130 7.13 -20.67 -10.46
N LEU A 131 6.45 -19.52 -10.52
CA LEU A 131 5.05 -19.42 -10.95
C LEU A 131 4.88 -19.47 -12.48
N GLY A 132 5.97 -19.53 -13.25
CA GLY A 132 5.96 -19.52 -14.71
C GLY A 132 5.63 -18.16 -15.32
N ILE A 133 5.71 -17.09 -14.54
CA ILE A 133 5.44 -15.72 -15.00
C ILE A 133 6.66 -15.22 -15.76
N THR A 134 6.41 -14.69 -16.96
CA THR A 134 7.48 -14.18 -17.86
C THR A 134 7.27 -12.71 -18.23
N GLN A 135 6.13 -12.13 -17.85
CA GLN A 135 5.76 -10.75 -18.11
C GLN A 135 5.05 -10.16 -16.90
N LEU A 136 5.32 -8.89 -16.61
CA LEU A 136 4.63 -8.07 -15.64
C LEU A 136 4.00 -6.88 -16.38
N ASP A 137 2.69 -6.70 -16.25
CA ASP A 137 1.99 -5.55 -16.83
C ASP A 137 2.44 -4.26 -16.12
N LEU A 138 2.61 -4.33 -14.80
CA LEU A 138 2.95 -3.16 -13.99
C LEU A 138 3.90 -3.52 -12.86
N VAL A 139 4.94 -2.72 -12.69
CA VAL A 139 5.78 -2.70 -11.50
C VAL A 139 5.57 -1.38 -10.78
N ILE A 140 5.26 -1.42 -9.49
CA ILE A 140 5.13 -0.23 -8.64
C ILE A 140 6.25 -0.28 -7.61
N ALA A 141 7.16 0.70 -7.64
CA ALA A 141 8.18 0.87 -6.64
C ALA A 141 7.74 1.96 -5.66
N SER A 142 7.54 1.59 -4.40
CA SER A 142 7.06 2.51 -3.37
C SER A 142 8.04 3.65 -3.16
N HIS A 143 9.33 3.37 -3.00
CA HIS A 143 10.41 4.35 -2.79
C HIS A 143 11.79 3.76 -3.14
N PRO A 144 12.89 4.56 -3.22
CA PRO A 144 14.14 4.10 -3.84
C PRO A 144 15.07 3.28 -2.93
N ASP A 145 14.61 2.84 -1.76
CA ASP A 145 15.45 2.09 -0.83
C ASP A 145 15.66 0.64 -1.25
N ALA A 146 16.81 0.11 -0.85
CA ALA A 146 17.37 -1.09 -1.46
C ALA A 146 16.69 -2.39 -1.04
N ASP A 147 15.88 -2.36 0.01
CA ASP A 147 14.97 -3.43 0.45
C ASP A 147 13.58 -3.37 -0.19
N HIS A 148 13.35 -2.39 -1.07
CA HIS A 148 12.14 -2.24 -1.88
C HIS A 148 12.47 -2.39 -3.36
N ILE A 149 13.40 -1.60 -3.91
CA ILE A 149 13.77 -1.69 -5.35
C ILE A 149 14.89 -2.68 -5.65
N GLY A 150 15.36 -3.42 -4.64
CA GLY A 150 16.61 -4.16 -4.66
C GLY A 150 16.77 -5.08 -5.85
N GLN A 151 15.72 -5.84 -6.18
CA GLN A 151 15.78 -6.84 -7.25
C GLN A 151 15.20 -6.33 -8.57
N LEU A 152 14.77 -5.06 -8.67
CA LEU A 152 14.29 -4.50 -9.95
C LEU A 152 15.31 -4.63 -11.08
N PRO A 153 16.63 -4.45 -10.88
CA PRO A 153 17.60 -4.73 -11.93
C PRO A 153 17.58 -6.18 -12.43
N LEU A 154 17.28 -7.17 -11.58
CA LEU A 154 17.15 -8.56 -11.99
C LEU A 154 15.82 -8.79 -12.72
N ILE A 155 14.72 -8.26 -12.16
CA ILE A 155 13.37 -8.30 -12.74
C ILE A 155 13.41 -7.77 -14.18
N PHE A 156 13.95 -6.57 -14.42
CA PHE A 156 13.98 -5.97 -15.76
C PHE A 156 14.88 -6.73 -16.73
N ASN A 157 15.91 -7.44 -16.25
CA ASN A 157 16.78 -8.24 -17.10
C ASN A 157 16.16 -9.58 -17.50
N GLU A 158 15.33 -10.16 -16.64
CA GLU A 158 14.86 -11.54 -16.77
C GLU A 158 13.38 -11.66 -17.18
N LEU A 159 12.59 -10.61 -16.97
CA LEU A 159 11.16 -10.54 -17.32
C LEU A 159 10.89 -9.41 -18.31
N VAL A 160 9.81 -9.54 -19.08
CA VAL A 160 9.22 -8.42 -19.81
C VAL A 160 8.43 -7.57 -18.82
N VAL A 161 8.63 -6.26 -18.83
CA VAL A 161 7.88 -5.32 -17.99
C VAL A 161 7.32 -4.24 -18.90
N ASP A 162 6.00 -4.04 -18.87
CA ASP A 162 5.34 -3.09 -19.77
C ASP A 162 5.42 -1.67 -19.21
N GLU A 163 5.19 -1.49 -17.90
CA GLU A 163 5.21 -0.19 -17.24
C GLU A 163 5.77 -0.25 -15.81
N VAL A 164 6.43 0.84 -15.39
CA VAL A 164 7.00 1.03 -14.05
C VAL A 164 6.50 2.35 -13.48
N TRP A 165 5.92 2.30 -12.28
CA TRP A 165 5.53 3.46 -11.49
C TRP A 165 6.52 3.68 -10.36
N MET A 166 6.98 4.91 -10.17
CA MET A 166 7.87 5.30 -9.08
C MET A 166 7.44 6.62 -8.43
N ASN A 167 7.88 6.87 -7.20
CA ASN A 167 7.49 8.06 -6.44
C ASN A 167 8.19 9.37 -6.85
N GLY A 168 9.14 9.30 -7.78
CA GLY A 168 9.93 10.45 -8.25
C GLY A 168 11.04 10.89 -7.29
N VAL A 169 11.27 10.19 -6.17
CA VAL A 169 12.38 10.49 -5.26
C VAL A 169 13.67 9.90 -5.82
N GLU A 170 14.67 10.75 -6.02
CA GLU A 170 15.98 10.33 -6.51
C GLU A 170 16.86 9.74 -5.41
N SER A 171 17.72 8.78 -5.78
CA SER A 171 18.76 8.23 -4.93
C SER A 171 20.09 8.11 -5.66
N THR A 172 21.19 8.15 -4.92
CA THR A 172 22.55 7.92 -5.46
C THR A 172 23.03 6.48 -5.20
N SER A 173 22.11 5.59 -4.81
CA SER A 173 22.43 4.18 -4.64
C SER A 173 22.69 3.53 -6.01
N ARG A 174 23.66 2.61 -6.06
CA ARG A 174 23.94 1.83 -7.29
C ARG A 174 22.72 1.04 -7.76
N THR A 175 21.88 0.60 -6.82
CA THR A 175 20.62 -0.09 -7.13
C THR A 175 19.68 0.85 -7.89
N PHE A 176 19.43 2.04 -7.37
CA PHE A 176 18.58 3.03 -8.01
C PHE A 176 19.12 3.46 -9.38
N GLU A 177 20.40 3.83 -9.46
CA GLU A 177 21.04 4.21 -10.73
C GLU A 177 20.88 3.09 -11.77
N ARG A 178 21.11 1.83 -11.38
CA ARG A 178 20.96 0.71 -12.31
C ARG A 178 19.51 0.44 -12.72
N THR A 179 18.55 0.65 -11.81
CA THR A 179 17.11 0.55 -12.11
C THR A 179 16.72 1.57 -13.19
N ILE A 180 17.11 2.84 -13.03
CA ILE A 180 16.82 3.89 -14.01
C ILE A 180 17.53 3.63 -15.35
N GLU A 181 18.80 3.22 -15.32
CA GLU A 181 19.52 2.82 -16.53
C GLU A 181 18.78 1.72 -17.30
N LEU A 182 18.27 0.69 -16.60
CA LEU A 182 17.56 -0.41 -17.23
C LEU A 182 16.20 0.00 -17.81
N ILE A 183 15.47 0.90 -17.15
CA ILE A 183 14.23 1.48 -17.68
C ILE A 183 14.52 2.14 -19.03
N LEU A 184 15.58 2.95 -19.11
CA LEU A 184 16.01 3.63 -20.34
C LEU A 184 16.57 2.68 -21.40
N GLU A 185 17.42 1.71 -21.00
CA GLU A 185 18.04 0.72 -21.90
C GLU A 185 17.01 -0.18 -22.58
N LYS A 186 15.92 -0.50 -21.86
CA LYS A 186 14.88 -1.43 -22.32
C LYS A 186 13.62 -0.74 -22.84
N ASP A 187 13.57 0.59 -22.80
CA ASP A 187 12.42 1.39 -23.24
C ASP A 187 11.13 0.98 -22.50
N ILE A 188 11.25 0.76 -21.18
CA ILE A 188 10.10 0.42 -20.31
C ILE A 188 9.31 1.71 -20.07
N ASN A 189 7.97 1.65 -20.16
CA ASN A 189 7.15 2.82 -19.88
C ASN A 189 7.35 3.24 -18.42
N TYR A 190 7.56 4.53 -18.19
CA TYR A 190 7.83 5.10 -16.88
C TYR A 190 6.78 6.14 -16.52
N HIS A 191 6.26 6.05 -15.31
CA HIS A 191 5.27 6.98 -14.80
C HIS A 191 5.53 7.36 -13.34
N GLU A 192 5.24 8.60 -13.00
CA GLU A 192 5.26 9.11 -11.63
C GLU A 192 3.83 9.58 -11.30
N PRO A 193 3.00 8.69 -10.74
CA PRO A 193 1.59 9.01 -10.61
C PRO A 193 1.35 10.07 -9.53
N ASN A 194 0.25 10.79 -9.68
CA ASN A 194 -0.18 11.79 -8.70
C ASN A 194 -1.13 11.18 -7.67
N VAL A 195 -1.18 11.76 -6.48
CA VAL A 195 -2.17 11.38 -5.46
C VAL A 195 -3.60 11.53 -6.01
N GLY A 196 -4.45 10.54 -5.76
CA GLY A 196 -5.82 10.44 -6.29
C GLY A 196 -5.91 9.97 -7.75
N GLU A 197 -4.79 9.69 -8.41
CA GLU A 197 -4.80 9.07 -9.73
C GLU A 197 -5.32 7.63 -9.65
N GLU A 198 -6.11 7.24 -10.65
CA GLU A 198 -6.72 5.92 -10.76
C GLU A 198 -6.37 5.27 -12.10
N ALA A 199 -6.10 3.96 -12.07
CA ALA A 199 -5.94 3.15 -13.26
C ALA A 199 -6.73 1.85 -13.16
N LEU A 200 -7.15 1.34 -14.32
CA LEU A 200 -7.79 0.03 -14.45
C LEU A 200 -6.81 -0.95 -15.07
N LEU A 201 -6.68 -2.14 -14.46
CA LEU A 201 -5.92 -3.25 -14.99
C LEU A 201 -6.71 -4.55 -14.85
N GLY A 202 -7.35 -4.97 -15.93
CA GLY A 202 -8.34 -6.05 -15.89
C GLY A 202 -9.53 -5.68 -15.00
N ASP A 203 -9.85 -6.56 -14.04
CA ASP A 203 -10.92 -6.37 -13.06
C ASP A 203 -10.45 -5.61 -11.79
N MET A 204 -9.22 -5.07 -11.80
CA MET A 204 -8.63 -4.35 -10.67
C MET A 204 -8.63 -2.85 -10.93
N THR A 205 -9.01 -2.08 -9.91
CA THR A 205 -8.81 -0.62 -9.88
C THR A 205 -7.67 -0.31 -8.93
N ILE A 206 -6.71 0.49 -9.37
CA ILE A 206 -5.57 0.94 -8.56
C ILE A 206 -5.75 2.44 -8.32
N GLN A 207 -5.86 2.86 -7.06
CA GLN A 207 -5.90 4.26 -6.66
C GLN A 207 -4.63 4.62 -5.89
N ILE A 208 -3.97 5.71 -6.28
CA ILE A 208 -2.84 6.26 -5.54
C ILE A 208 -3.36 7.06 -4.34
N VAL A 209 -3.04 6.63 -3.13
CA VAL A 209 -3.49 7.29 -1.89
C VAL A 209 -2.37 8.06 -1.17
N ALA A 210 -1.11 7.80 -1.50
CA ALA A 210 0.05 8.56 -1.03
C ALA A 210 1.15 8.64 -2.11
N PRO A 211 2.04 9.65 -2.06
CA PRO A 211 2.09 10.73 -1.07
C PRO A 211 1.17 11.91 -1.40
N VAL A 212 0.39 12.36 -0.41
CA VAL A 212 -0.42 13.60 -0.51
C VAL A 212 0.48 14.84 -0.52
N ASN A 213 1.50 14.84 0.33
CA ASN A 213 2.43 15.95 0.51
C ASN A 213 3.85 15.45 0.24
N ARG A 214 4.39 15.72 -0.95
CA ARG A 214 5.77 15.35 -1.30
C ARG A 214 6.78 16.19 -0.49
N LYS A 215 7.69 15.53 0.22
CA LYS A 215 8.74 16.13 1.06
C LYS A 215 10.16 15.85 0.56
N ASN A 216 10.29 15.07 -0.52
CA ASN A 216 11.52 14.48 -1.02
C ASN A 216 12.23 13.65 0.07
N ASP A 217 11.44 12.91 0.84
CA ASP A 217 11.89 11.94 1.84
C ASP A 217 11.46 10.55 1.36
N ALA A 218 12.38 9.58 1.34
CA ALA A 218 12.12 8.30 0.70
C ALA A 218 10.91 7.58 1.31
N ASN A 219 10.82 7.52 2.63
CA ASN A 219 9.80 6.75 3.33
C ASN A 219 8.48 7.51 3.36
N GLU A 220 8.51 8.80 3.71
CA GLU A 220 7.32 9.64 3.77
C GLU A 220 6.67 9.87 2.40
N ASP A 221 7.48 9.85 1.33
CA ASP A 221 7.01 9.92 -0.04
C ASP A 221 6.81 8.53 -0.68
N SER A 222 6.66 7.46 0.12
CA SER A 222 6.29 6.15 -0.41
C SER A 222 5.01 6.25 -1.25
N LEU A 223 5.03 5.69 -2.46
CA LEU A 223 3.79 5.43 -3.20
C LEU A 223 2.99 4.37 -2.45
N ALA A 224 1.83 4.78 -1.93
CA ALA A 224 0.85 3.87 -1.37
C ALA A 224 -0.34 3.75 -2.31
N ILE A 225 -0.87 2.54 -2.45
CA ILE A 225 -2.01 2.24 -3.33
C ILE A 225 -3.11 1.53 -2.57
N LYS A 226 -4.36 1.89 -2.89
CA LYS A 226 -5.53 1.06 -2.62
C LYS A 226 -5.90 0.33 -3.92
N LEU A 227 -5.80 -1.00 -3.90
CA LEU A 227 -6.18 -1.85 -5.01
C LEU A 227 -7.53 -2.49 -4.70
N SER A 228 -8.53 -2.23 -5.54
CA SER A 228 -9.88 -2.78 -5.41
C SER A 228 -10.13 -3.87 -6.44
N HIS A 229 -10.64 -5.01 -5.98
CA HIS A 229 -11.09 -6.15 -6.78
C HIS A 229 -12.50 -6.52 -6.33
N GLY A 230 -13.51 -6.07 -7.08
CA GLY A 230 -14.89 -6.10 -6.61
C GLY A 230 -15.06 -5.31 -5.30
N ALA A 231 -15.58 -5.97 -4.27
CA ALA A 231 -15.71 -5.45 -2.92
C ALA A 231 -14.44 -5.61 -2.06
N ILE A 232 -13.44 -6.37 -2.52
CA ILE A 232 -12.23 -6.66 -1.74
C ILE A 232 -11.13 -5.64 -2.06
N ASN A 233 -10.60 -4.98 -1.04
CA ASN A 233 -9.59 -3.95 -1.12
C ASN A 233 -8.29 -4.38 -0.44
N VAL A 234 -7.17 -4.01 -1.05
CA VAL A 234 -5.81 -4.24 -0.57
C VAL A 234 -5.10 -2.91 -0.50
N LEU A 235 -4.67 -2.52 0.70
CA LEU A 235 -3.88 -1.32 0.94
C LEU A 235 -2.39 -1.69 1.09
N LEU A 236 -1.56 -1.22 0.16
CA LEU A 236 -0.10 -1.38 0.19
C LEU A 236 0.53 -0.03 0.43
N THR A 237 1.38 0.07 1.44
CA THR A 237 1.82 1.37 1.98
C THR A 237 3.31 1.65 1.82
N GLY A 238 4.11 0.65 1.42
CA GLY A 238 5.56 0.79 1.37
C GLY A 238 6.11 1.12 2.76
N ASP A 239 6.89 2.20 2.86
CA ASP A 239 7.45 2.67 4.14
C ASP A 239 6.78 3.94 4.68
N ALA A 240 5.52 4.19 4.29
CA ALA A 240 4.75 5.33 4.78
C ALA A 240 4.75 5.41 6.31
N GLY A 241 5.21 6.55 6.84
CA GLY A 241 5.18 6.85 8.27
C GLY A 241 3.86 7.46 8.73
N VAL A 242 3.71 7.67 10.05
CA VAL A 242 2.48 8.19 10.69
C VAL A 242 1.95 9.49 10.06
N ALA A 243 2.83 10.37 9.57
CA ALA A 243 2.38 11.60 8.93
C ALA A 243 1.78 11.37 7.54
N SER A 244 2.30 10.41 6.78
CA SER A 244 1.71 9.97 5.51
C SER A 244 0.38 9.25 5.75
N GLU A 245 0.32 8.37 6.77
CA GLU A 245 -0.92 7.72 7.21
C GLU A 245 -2.03 8.69 7.54
N GLN A 246 -1.72 9.71 8.36
CA GLN A 246 -2.68 10.73 8.73
C GLN A 246 -3.18 11.49 7.49
N ALA A 247 -2.29 11.79 6.54
CA ALA A 247 -2.68 12.44 5.30
C ALA A 247 -3.59 11.55 4.43
N MET A 248 -3.35 10.24 4.39
CA MET A 248 -4.23 9.28 3.69
C MET A 248 -5.65 9.30 4.27
N ILE A 249 -5.78 9.21 5.60
CA ILE A 249 -7.08 9.23 6.31
C ILE A 249 -7.86 10.52 6.02
N GLU A 250 -7.16 11.65 5.93
CA GLU A 250 -7.79 12.96 5.72
C GLU A 250 -8.32 13.17 4.30
N HIS A 251 -7.78 12.45 3.31
CA HIS A 251 -8.06 12.70 1.88
C HIS A 251 -8.80 11.57 1.19
N PHE A 252 -8.71 10.34 1.70
CA PHE A 252 -9.23 9.15 1.05
C PHE A 252 -9.98 8.24 2.01
N ASP A 253 -10.85 7.41 1.43
CA ASP A 253 -11.37 6.24 2.13
C ASP A 253 -10.30 5.14 2.11
N VAL A 254 -9.68 4.92 3.26
CA VAL A 254 -8.62 3.92 3.46
C VAL A 254 -9.14 2.57 3.95
N GLU A 255 -10.46 2.39 4.09
CA GLU A 255 -11.04 1.10 4.51
C GLU A 255 -10.57 -0.01 3.56
N SER A 256 -10.00 -1.10 4.10
CA SER A 256 -9.48 -2.20 3.31
C SER A 256 -9.40 -3.51 4.09
N GLU A 257 -9.82 -4.62 3.47
CA GLU A 257 -9.77 -5.96 4.04
C GLU A 257 -8.33 -6.41 4.32
N PHE A 258 -7.41 -6.07 3.42
CA PHE A 258 -5.98 -6.38 3.55
C PHE A 258 -5.15 -5.12 3.73
N LEU A 259 -4.25 -5.14 4.70
CA LEU A 259 -3.23 -4.12 4.90
C LEU A 259 -1.83 -4.74 4.93
N GLN A 260 -0.95 -4.28 4.04
CA GLN A 260 0.50 -4.48 4.18
C GLN A 260 1.05 -3.32 5.02
N LEU A 261 1.68 -3.66 6.15
CA LEU A 261 2.14 -2.65 7.11
C LEU A 261 3.27 -1.79 6.56
N GLY A 262 3.16 -0.49 6.85
CA GLY A 262 4.21 0.47 6.57
C GLY A 262 5.52 0.11 7.27
N HIS A 263 6.64 0.22 6.57
CA HIS A 263 7.98 0.23 7.16
C HIS A 263 8.29 -1.02 7.98
N HIS A 264 7.86 -2.17 7.46
CA HIS A 264 8.08 -3.50 8.04
C HIS A 264 7.53 -3.67 9.47
N GLY A 265 6.60 -2.79 9.89
CA GLY A 265 6.10 -2.71 11.26
C GLY A 265 7.03 -1.96 12.21
N SER A 266 7.65 -0.87 11.75
CA SER A 266 8.32 0.13 12.59
C SER A 266 7.33 0.79 13.58
N ASN A 267 7.82 1.28 14.72
CA ASN A 267 7.04 2.16 15.61
C ASN A 267 6.81 3.57 15.03
N THR A 268 7.53 3.95 13.97
CA THR A 268 7.33 5.20 13.22
C THR A 268 6.20 5.14 12.19
N SER A 269 5.53 3.99 12.09
CA SER A 269 4.35 3.74 11.26
C SER A 269 3.26 3.00 12.05
N THR A 270 2.20 2.64 11.34
CA THR A 270 1.04 1.86 11.76
C THR A 270 0.32 2.47 12.96
N SER A 271 0.04 3.78 12.92
CA SER A 271 -0.68 4.48 14.01
C SER A 271 -2.00 3.80 14.36
N LEU A 272 -2.42 3.88 15.63
CA LEU A 272 -3.70 3.30 16.05
C LEU A 272 -4.87 3.96 15.30
N ALA A 273 -4.79 5.27 15.06
CA ALA A 273 -5.77 6.00 14.26
C ALA A 273 -5.85 5.45 12.82
N PHE A 274 -4.71 5.14 12.20
CA PHE A 274 -4.68 4.52 10.88
C PHE A 274 -5.29 3.13 10.87
N LEU A 275 -4.93 2.26 11.81
CA LEU A 275 -5.55 0.92 11.92
C LEU A 275 -7.07 1.00 12.13
N GLN A 276 -7.55 1.96 12.92
CA GLN A 276 -8.98 2.18 13.15
C GLN A 276 -9.72 2.74 11.93
N ALA A 277 -9.02 3.48 11.07
CA ALA A 277 -9.57 4.00 9.82
C ALA A 277 -9.58 2.92 8.71
N VAL A 278 -8.53 2.11 8.62
CA VAL A 278 -8.40 1.03 7.62
C VAL A 278 -9.32 -0.14 7.95
N GLN A 279 -9.54 -0.44 9.23
CA GLN A 279 -10.33 -1.58 9.72
C GLN A 279 -9.95 -2.93 9.08
N PRO A 280 -8.66 -3.30 9.06
CA PRO A 280 -8.22 -4.47 8.32
C PRO A 280 -8.67 -5.77 8.98
N GLU A 281 -9.20 -6.69 8.17
CA GLU A 281 -9.43 -8.07 8.60
C GLU A 281 -8.12 -8.87 8.64
N VAL A 282 -7.22 -8.58 7.70
CA VAL A 282 -5.91 -9.21 7.58
C VAL A 282 -4.81 -8.16 7.50
N VAL A 283 -3.77 -8.37 8.32
CA VAL A 283 -2.52 -7.61 8.26
C VAL A 283 -1.35 -8.51 7.89
N VAL A 284 -0.57 -8.10 6.90
CA VAL A 284 0.70 -8.75 6.54
C VAL A 284 1.87 -7.83 6.87
N ILE A 285 2.87 -8.40 7.55
CA ILE A 285 4.11 -7.75 7.91
C ILE A 285 5.25 -8.44 7.17
N SER A 286 5.73 -7.81 6.10
CA SER A 286 6.96 -8.25 5.43
C SER A 286 8.15 -7.89 6.31
N VAL A 287 8.84 -8.91 6.82
CA VAL A 287 9.91 -8.69 7.78
C VAL A 287 10.83 -9.91 7.85
N GLY A 288 12.14 -9.66 8.00
CA GLY A 288 13.12 -10.73 8.14
C GLY A 288 13.18 -11.28 9.57
N ALA A 289 13.30 -12.61 9.73
CA ALA A 289 13.29 -13.29 11.05
C ALA A 289 14.41 -12.84 12.00
N ASN A 290 15.54 -12.37 11.46
CA ASN A 290 16.70 -11.88 12.23
C ASN A 290 17.07 -10.45 11.82
N ASN A 291 16.07 -9.60 11.57
CA ASN A 291 16.34 -8.20 11.26
C ASN A 291 16.96 -7.49 12.48
N SER A 292 17.97 -6.65 12.23
CA SER A 292 18.65 -5.91 13.30
C SER A 292 17.89 -4.65 13.74
N TYR A 293 16.74 -4.38 13.14
CA TYR A 293 15.92 -3.19 13.37
C TYR A 293 15.01 -3.37 14.58
N GLY A 294 14.71 -4.62 14.96
CA GLY A 294 13.75 -4.92 16.03
C GLY A 294 12.31 -4.87 15.53
N HIS A 295 12.11 -5.02 14.22
CA HIS A 295 10.79 -5.04 13.59
C HIS A 295 10.20 -6.47 13.61
N PRO A 296 8.87 -6.62 13.66
CA PRO A 296 7.90 -5.56 13.98
C PRO A 296 8.07 -5.13 15.44
N HIS A 297 7.90 -3.83 15.70
CA HIS A 297 8.05 -3.28 17.03
C HIS A 297 6.92 -3.81 17.97
N PRO A 298 7.20 -4.11 19.26
CA PRO A 298 6.18 -4.59 20.19
C PRO A 298 4.93 -3.71 20.30
N ASP A 299 5.09 -2.39 20.24
CA ASP A 299 3.96 -1.44 20.28
C ASP A 299 3.08 -1.54 19.03
N VAL A 300 3.63 -1.88 17.87
CA VAL A 300 2.85 -2.17 16.66
C VAL A 300 2.01 -3.42 16.87
N LEU A 301 2.64 -4.49 17.36
CA LEU A 301 1.94 -5.74 17.67
C LEU A 301 0.84 -5.54 18.73
N HIS A 302 1.06 -4.67 19.71
CA HIS A 302 0.05 -4.32 20.70
C HIS A 302 -1.16 -3.64 20.05
N ARG A 303 -0.94 -2.61 19.23
CA ARG A 303 -2.01 -1.90 18.48
C ARG A 303 -2.80 -2.85 17.57
N LEU A 304 -2.13 -3.78 16.88
CA LEU A 304 -2.79 -4.81 16.08
C LEU A 304 -3.70 -5.71 16.93
N GLY A 305 -3.24 -6.09 18.13
CA GLY A 305 -4.04 -6.84 19.08
C GLY A 305 -5.26 -6.07 19.60
N GLU A 306 -5.19 -4.74 19.68
CA GLU A 306 -6.32 -3.90 20.09
C GLU A 306 -7.42 -3.83 19.03
N VAL A 307 -7.07 -3.82 17.74
CA VAL A 307 -8.05 -3.76 16.63
C VAL A 307 -8.62 -5.11 16.23
N GLY A 308 -7.99 -6.22 16.65
CA GLY A 308 -8.53 -7.57 16.46
C GLY A 308 -8.44 -8.09 15.02
N THR A 309 -7.26 -7.97 14.41
CA THR A 309 -6.97 -8.40 13.03
C THR A 309 -6.15 -9.70 12.99
N ASP A 310 -6.25 -10.46 11.90
CA ASP A 310 -5.39 -11.62 11.66
C ASP A 310 -4.02 -11.17 11.16
N VAL A 311 -2.95 -11.52 11.90
CA VAL A 311 -1.60 -11.03 11.63
C VAL A 311 -0.69 -12.12 11.05
N TYR A 312 -0.13 -11.86 9.88
CA TYR A 312 0.83 -12.73 9.21
C TYR A 312 2.19 -12.06 9.05
N LEU A 313 3.24 -12.61 9.66
CA LEU A 313 4.62 -12.20 9.42
C LEU A 313 5.26 -13.11 8.38
N THR A 314 5.90 -12.55 7.34
CA THR A 314 6.62 -13.36 6.34
C THR A 314 7.77 -14.15 6.98
N SER A 315 8.48 -13.57 7.95
CA SER A 315 9.48 -14.29 8.76
C SER A 315 9.00 -15.58 9.43
N LYS A 316 7.71 -15.69 9.77
CA LYS A 316 7.12 -16.85 10.46
C LYS A 316 6.34 -17.75 9.52
N HIS A 317 5.61 -17.16 8.59
CA HIS A 317 4.67 -17.87 7.72
C HIS A 317 5.25 -18.12 6.33
N GLY A 318 6.44 -17.61 6.01
CA GLY A 318 6.98 -17.61 4.67
C GLY A 318 6.14 -16.76 3.72
N THR A 319 6.06 -17.16 2.46
CA THR A 319 5.20 -16.46 1.49
C THR A 319 3.73 -16.72 1.84
N VAL A 320 2.96 -15.64 1.95
CA VAL A 320 1.53 -15.69 2.31
C VAL A 320 0.71 -15.39 1.07
N VAL A 321 -0.21 -16.27 0.71
CA VAL A 321 -1.02 -16.13 -0.52
C VAL A 321 -2.50 -16.12 -0.19
N PHE A 322 -3.20 -15.10 -0.63
CA PHE A 322 -4.65 -15.01 -0.57
C PHE A 322 -5.25 -15.06 -1.98
N SER A 323 -6.48 -15.56 -2.08
CA SER A 323 -7.29 -15.52 -3.30
C SER A 323 -8.60 -14.80 -3.02
N SER A 324 -8.94 -13.83 -3.87
CA SER A 324 -10.20 -13.09 -3.85
C SER A 324 -11.06 -13.46 -5.07
N THR A 325 -12.36 -13.63 -4.85
CA THR A 325 -13.39 -13.79 -5.90
C THR A 325 -13.99 -12.46 -6.34
N GLY A 326 -13.63 -11.36 -5.66
CA GLY A 326 -14.27 -10.06 -5.80
C GLY A 326 -15.43 -9.84 -4.81
N GLU A 327 -15.99 -10.89 -4.22
CA GLU A 327 -17.01 -10.78 -3.15
C GLU A 327 -16.48 -11.29 -1.80
N SER A 328 -15.54 -12.23 -1.84
CA SER A 328 -14.95 -12.88 -0.67
C SER A 328 -13.49 -13.23 -0.94
N TYR A 329 -12.75 -13.55 0.12
CA TYR A 329 -11.37 -14.02 0.01
C TYR A 329 -11.12 -15.26 0.87
N GLN A 330 -10.02 -15.96 0.57
CA GLN A 330 -9.53 -17.09 1.35
C GLN A 330 -8.00 -17.12 1.39
N LEU A 331 -7.44 -17.57 2.51
CA LEU A 331 -6.02 -17.92 2.59
C LEU A 331 -5.77 -19.19 1.76
N VAL A 332 -4.86 -19.11 0.79
CA VAL A 332 -4.48 -20.22 -0.09
C VAL A 332 -3.32 -21.00 0.49
N SER A 333 -2.25 -20.31 0.93
CA SER A 333 -1.06 -20.97 1.43
C SER A 333 -0.20 -20.08 2.32
N VAL A 334 0.53 -20.75 3.21
CA VAL A 334 1.69 -20.25 3.95
C VAL A 334 2.77 -21.33 3.91
N ASP A 335 4.04 -20.96 3.79
CA ASP A 335 5.15 -21.94 3.78
C ASP A 335 5.44 -22.52 5.18
N ASN A 336 4.91 -21.90 6.25
CA ASN A 336 5.10 -22.29 7.65
C ASN A 336 6.57 -22.46 8.03
N LYS A 337 7.30 -21.35 8.13
CA LYS A 337 8.67 -21.28 8.67
C LYS A 337 8.65 -21.39 10.21
N ALA A 338 8.11 -22.48 10.73
CA ALA A 338 8.14 -22.74 12.16
C ALA A 338 9.56 -23.13 12.62
N SER A 339 10.29 -22.20 13.22
CA SER A 339 11.31 -22.51 14.22
C SER A 339 10.69 -22.43 15.62
N THR A 340 10.47 -23.60 16.23
CA THR A 340 10.26 -23.85 17.69
C THR A 340 9.29 -22.93 18.45
N GLU A 341 8.11 -23.48 18.74
CA GLU A 341 7.18 -23.17 19.85
C GLU A 341 7.20 -21.77 20.48
N VAL A 342 6.16 -20.98 20.16
CA VAL A 342 5.42 -20.28 21.23
C VAL A 342 3.99 -20.78 21.15
N ASN A 343 3.64 -21.61 22.12
CA ASN A 343 2.32 -22.19 22.27
C ASN A 343 1.31 -21.07 22.54
N SER A 344 0.26 -21.01 21.72
CA SER A 344 -0.97 -20.29 22.04
C SER A 344 -1.60 -20.94 23.28
N GLY A 345 -1.30 -20.39 24.45
CA GLY A 345 -1.84 -20.84 25.73
C GLY A 345 -1.71 -19.76 26.80
N GLU A 346 -2.87 -19.27 27.26
CA GLU A 346 -3.09 -18.57 28.53
C GLU A 346 -1.96 -17.66 29.04
N ILE A 347 -2.09 -16.34 28.82
CA ILE A 347 -1.39 -15.37 29.66
C ILE A 347 -2.00 -15.45 31.07
N LYS A 348 -1.43 -16.30 31.92
CA LYS A 348 -1.62 -16.23 33.37
C LYS A 348 -0.79 -15.08 33.91
N GLN A 349 -1.48 -14.21 34.64
CA GLN A 349 -0.89 -13.20 35.49
C GLN A 349 0.13 -13.87 36.43
N GLU A 350 1.40 -13.47 36.35
CA GLU A 350 2.35 -13.67 37.45
C GLU A 350 2.59 -12.33 38.15
N GLU A 351 2.28 -12.35 39.45
CA GLU A 351 2.47 -11.28 40.41
C GLU A 351 3.95 -10.88 40.49
N VAL A 352 4.26 -9.61 40.22
CA VAL A 352 5.50 -9.00 40.67
C VAL A 352 5.30 -8.50 42.09
N THR A 353 5.99 -9.15 43.01
CA THR A 353 5.99 -8.85 44.44
C THR A 353 6.63 -7.49 44.73
N GLU A 354 5.95 -6.77 45.60
CA GLU A 354 6.28 -5.46 46.15
C GLU A 354 7.48 -5.53 47.12
N ASN A 355 8.45 -4.60 47.00
CA ASN A 355 9.13 -3.94 48.12
C ASN A 355 10.10 -2.81 47.67
N GLN A 356 9.52 -1.60 47.59
CA GLN A 356 9.95 -0.23 47.96
C GLN A 356 11.42 0.16 48.31
N PRO A 357 11.77 1.49 48.31
CA PRO A 357 10.90 2.67 48.12
C PRO A 357 11.32 3.70 47.06
N ALA A 358 10.29 4.41 46.62
CA ALA A 358 10.28 5.59 45.77
C ALA A 358 11.06 6.78 46.35
N LYS A 359 11.62 7.60 45.45
CA LYS A 359 11.90 9.02 45.72
C LYS A 359 11.02 9.86 44.79
N GLN A 360 10.04 10.52 45.41
CA GLN A 360 9.13 11.47 44.80
C GLN A 360 9.88 12.64 44.16
N ILE A 361 9.50 13.04 42.94
CA ILE A 361 9.34 14.45 42.55
C ILE A 361 8.13 14.53 41.61
N SER A 362 7.14 15.32 42.00
CA SER A 362 5.90 15.68 41.31
C SER A 362 6.12 16.77 40.23
N PRO A 363 5.11 17.03 39.36
CA PRO A 363 5.29 17.71 38.09
C PRO A 363 5.31 19.23 38.22
N SER A 364 5.98 19.89 37.28
CA SER A 364 5.78 21.32 37.02
C SER A 364 5.48 21.53 35.54
N ASP A 365 4.32 22.10 35.30
CA ASP A 365 3.95 22.80 34.08
C ASP A 365 5.01 23.86 33.73
N ASP A 366 5.38 23.97 32.44
CA ASP A 366 5.46 25.30 31.82
C ASP A 366 5.32 25.21 30.30
N ALA A 367 4.41 26.02 29.78
CA ALA A 367 4.22 26.27 28.37
C ALA A 367 5.11 27.44 27.95
N GLY A 368 5.93 27.23 26.92
CA GLY A 368 6.45 28.30 26.08
C GLY A 368 7.90 28.67 26.32
N LYS A 369 8.74 28.36 25.33
CA LYS A 369 9.36 29.36 24.43
C LYS A 369 10.33 28.66 23.50
N ALA A 370 10.07 28.79 22.20
CA ALA A 370 11.12 28.75 21.20
C ALA A 370 12.17 29.80 21.57
N ASN A 371 13.42 29.40 21.76
CA ASN A 371 14.54 30.31 21.76
C ASN A 371 15.82 29.59 21.33
N GLU A 372 16.31 30.02 20.17
CA GLU A 372 17.70 30.28 19.82
C GLU A 372 18.73 29.15 19.96
N VAL A 373 19.05 28.62 18.79
CA VAL A 373 20.27 27.91 18.40
C VAL A 373 21.51 28.63 18.94
N GLY A 374 22.27 27.93 19.79
CA GLY A 374 23.60 28.37 20.21
C GLY A 374 24.27 27.45 21.22
N ALA A 375 24.88 26.35 20.73
CA ALA A 375 26.19 25.79 21.17
C ALA A 375 26.37 24.33 20.70
N ASP A 376 26.72 24.15 19.41
CA ASP A 376 27.58 23.13 18.74
C ASP A 376 27.63 21.65 19.20
N CYS A 377 26.79 21.23 20.14
CA CYS A 377 26.70 19.83 20.53
C CYS A 377 25.25 19.43 20.81
N ILE A 378 24.84 18.34 20.14
CA ILE A 378 23.69 17.51 20.43
C ILE A 378 24.10 16.52 21.52
N ASP A 379 23.55 16.71 22.73
CA ASP A 379 23.77 15.80 23.85
C ASP A 379 23.06 14.46 23.60
N ILE A 380 23.84 13.40 23.38
CA ILE A 380 23.32 12.08 23.02
C ILE A 380 22.45 11.46 24.11
N ASN A 381 22.51 11.94 25.36
CA ASN A 381 21.67 11.42 26.45
C ASN A 381 20.35 12.17 26.63
N GLN A 382 20.21 13.38 26.09
CA GLN A 382 19.07 14.26 26.37
C GLN A 382 18.36 14.75 25.10
N ALA A 383 19.05 14.77 23.95
CA ALA A 383 18.49 15.30 22.71
C ALA A 383 17.24 14.53 22.27
N PRO A 384 16.21 15.21 21.73
CA PRO A 384 15.06 14.54 21.13
C PRO A 384 15.49 13.78 19.86
N LEU A 385 14.67 12.81 19.45
CA LEU A 385 14.93 11.95 18.29
C LEU A 385 15.32 12.74 17.04
N THR A 386 14.54 13.78 16.73
CA THR A 386 14.75 14.67 15.57
C THR A 386 16.06 15.45 15.61
N ALA A 387 16.62 15.70 16.79
CA ALA A 387 17.94 16.35 16.91
C ALA A 387 19.07 15.33 16.73
N LEU A 388 18.87 14.08 17.15
CA LEU A 388 19.86 13.01 16.99
C LEU A 388 20.08 12.66 15.51
N THR A 389 19.05 12.73 14.68
CA THR A 389 19.16 12.45 13.24
C THR A 389 20.05 13.43 12.47
N ALA A 390 20.37 14.58 13.08
CA ALA A 390 21.31 15.55 12.52
C ALA A 390 22.80 15.17 12.72
N ILE A 391 23.09 14.09 13.47
CA ILE A 391 24.43 13.54 13.67
C ILE A 391 24.76 12.61 12.50
N LYS A 392 25.90 12.80 11.85
CA LYS A 392 26.33 11.99 10.70
C LYS A 392 26.30 10.49 11.02
N HIS A 393 25.78 9.67 10.09
CA HIS A 393 25.56 8.22 10.23
C HIS A 393 24.48 7.81 11.25
N ILE A 394 23.89 8.74 11.99
CA ILE A 394 22.73 8.50 12.86
C ILE A 394 21.47 8.88 12.08
N GLY A 395 20.93 7.95 11.29
CA GLY A 395 19.57 8.07 10.74
C GLY A 395 18.52 7.74 11.81
N GLU A 396 17.24 7.83 11.49
CA GLU A 396 16.12 7.63 12.42
C GLU A 396 16.24 6.34 13.24
N VAL A 397 16.43 5.20 12.57
CA VAL A 397 16.68 3.89 13.20
C VAL A 397 17.80 3.93 14.25
N ARG A 398 18.92 4.61 13.94
CA ARG A 398 20.06 4.67 14.87
C ARG A 398 19.84 5.71 15.97
N ALA A 399 19.06 6.76 15.69
CA ALA A 399 18.65 7.73 16.69
C ALA A 399 17.76 7.06 17.75
N GLU A 400 16.86 6.17 17.34
CA GLU A 400 16.02 5.41 18.27
C GLU A 400 16.83 4.39 19.08
N ALA A 401 17.68 3.61 18.41
CA ALA A 401 18.60 2.69 19.10
C ALA A 401 19.49 3.43 20.10
N LEU A 402 19.90 4.65 19.77
CA LEU A 402 20.62 5.55 20.68
C LEU A 402 19.73 5.92 21.87
N VAL A 403 18.51 6.41 21.68
CA VAL A 403 17.58 6.72 22.78
C VAL A 403 17.38 5.53 23.72
N ASN A 404 17.18 4.34 23.17
CA ASN A 404 16.93 3.11 23.93
C ASN A 404 18.14 2.63 24.75
N LEU A 405 19.36 2.96 24.31
CA LEU A 405 20.60 2.54 24.95
C LEU A 405 21.16 3.58 25.94
N ARG A 406 20.47 4.69 26.15
CA ARG A 406 20.84 5.71 27.14
C ARG A 406 20.92 5.13 28.56
N PRO A 407 21.82 5.63 29.42
CA PRO A 407 22.82 6.64 29.11
C PRO A 407 24.09 6.06 28.46
N PHE A 408 24.77 6.89 27.68
CA PHE A 408 26.14 6.70 27.22
C PHE A 408 27.08 7.51 28.09
N GLN A 409 28.23 6.95 28.46
CA GLN A 409 29.25 7.67 29.23
C GLN A 409 30.18 8.50 28.33
N SER A 410 30.24 8.17 27.04
CA SER A 410 31.02 8.92 26.04
C SER A 410 30.47 8.67 24.64
N VAL A 411 30.85 9.52 23.68
CA VAL A 411 30.53 9.34 22.25
C VAL A 411 31.11 8.01 21.72
N ASP A 412 32.19 7.50 22.31
CA ASP A 412 32.84 6.25 21.92
C ASP A 412 31.91 5.05 22.10
N GLU A 413 31.00 5.12 23.06
CA GLU A 413 30.04 4.06 23.34
C GLU A 413 28.92 3.98 22.29
N LEU A 414 28.85 4.90 21.33
CA LEU A 414 27.92 4.78 20.19
C LEU A 414 28.16 3.50 19.37
N THR A 415 29.32 2.85 19.50
CA THR A 415 29.55 1.51 18.90
C THR A 415 28.66 0.42 19.48
N ARG A 416 27.95 0.66 20.59
CA ARG A 416 26.90 -0.22 21.12
C ARG A 416 25.68 -0.28 20.20
N ILE A 417 25.49 0.74 19.35
CA ILE A 417 24.42 0.81 18.37
C ILE A 417 24.84 -0.01 17.14
N SER A 418 23.96 -0.93 16.73
CA SER A 418 24.19 -1.76 15.55
C SER A 418 24.47 -0.91 14.30
N GLY A 419 25.50 -1.31 13.55
CA GLY A 419 25.95 -0.58 12.37
C GLY A 419 26.81 0.64 12.64
N ILE A 420 27.13 1.01 13.89
CA ILE A 420 28.16 2.03 14.19
C ILE A 420 29.50 1.34 14.45
N GLY A 421 30.20 1.01 13.36
CA GLY A 421 31.57 0.50 13.42
C GLY A 421 32.63 1.59 13.63
N PRO A 422 33.91 1.22 13.83
CA PRO A 422 35.00 2.17 14.08
C PRO A 422 35.13 3.29 13.03
N SER A 423 34.86 3.00 11.76
CA SER A 423 34.91 4.01 10.69
C SER A 423 33.81 5.06 10.83
N ARG A 424 32.58 4.64 11.14
CA ARG A 424 31.44 5.55 11.33
C ARG A 424 31.60 6.35 12.63
N LEU A 425 32.10 5.73 13.70
CA LEU A 425 32.44 6.44 14.93
C LEU A 425 33.49 7.53 14.68
N LYS A 426 34.52 7.24 13.87
CA LYS A 426 35.53 8.23 13.49
C LYS A 426 34.91 9.43 12.78
N ASP A 427 33.98 9.20 11.85
CA ASP A 427 33.28 10.26 11.13
C ASP A 427 32.36 11.08 12.06
N ILE A 428 31.62 10.43 12.96
CA ILE A 428 30.78 11.09 13.97
C ILE A 428 31.61 12.04 14.84
N LYS A 429 32.77 11.56 15.31
CA LYS A 429 33.70 12.38 16.10
C LYS A 429 34.28 13.53 15.29
N ALA A 430 34.61 13.31 14.01
CA ALA A 430 35.16 14.35 13.15
C ALA A 430 34.16 15.49 12.88
N GLU A 431 32.87 15.20 12.92
CA GLU A 431 31.81 16.21 12.77
C GLU A 431 31.66 17.13 13.99
N ASN A 432 32.13 16.70 15.17
CA ASN A 432 32.05 17.44 16.45
C ASN A 432 30.64 17.87 16.88
N LYS A 433 29.58 17.25 16.35
CA LYS A 433 28.19 17.54 16.73
C LYS A 433 27.66 16.73 17.91
N ALA A 434 28.23 15.57 18.21
CA ALA A 434 27.75 14.70 19.29
C ALA A 434 28.59 14.87 20.56
N CYS A 435 27.97 14.95 21.74
CA CYS A 435 28.67 14.90 23.03
C CYS A 435 27.79 14.26 24.13
N VAL A 436 28.39 14.04 25.30
CA VAL A 436 27.72 13.62 26.54
C VAL A 436 27.91 14.76 27.54
N ARG A 437 26.82 15.26 28.16
CA ARG A 437 26.88 16.33 29.18
C ARG A 437 26.41 15.86 30.56
#